data_AF-F0YXW5-F1
#
_entry.id   AF-F0YXW5-F1
#
_cell.length_a   1.000
_cell.length_b   1.000
_cell.length_c   1.000
_cell.angle_alpha   90.00
_cell.angle_beta   90.00
_cell.angle_gamma   90.00
#
_symmetry.space_group_name_H-M   'P 1'
#
loop_
_entity.id
_entity.type
_entity.pdbx_description
1 polymer ?
#
loop_
_entity_poly.entity_id
_entity_poly.type
_entity_poly.pdbx_seq_one_letter_code
_entity_poly.pdbx_strand_id
1 'polypeptide(L)'
;MENEFQIQVKKLQRLETTYVIFGQGTKMPYLICDEESFNDQIWVFSTEEGAKDFAQKRKDENKDFMMVVKLVNKQLLGFYSSLYLLGVNEVVYTEEAQVSKIPLEQLVVQKDYSKLPKNKQPLLNPQMQLTGLYFMQEVHRSIPNNEKPKLRELEEEMAVNLVRSRFLIGVEVEGEERLPDGSNIKIPCVKNQEGKMFQPIFTDYNEFVKFNAQGKFQANMIEFANIEKILGKNVEGIVINPQSMNIVILKSKIPGLLGQFVKG
;
A
#
# COMPACT_ATOMS: atom_id res chain seq x y z
N MET A 1 16.63 16.74 32.02
CA MET A 1 15.34 16.03 32.17
C MET A 1 14.89 15.64 30.78
N GLU A 2 14.65 14.36 30.56
CA GLU A 2 14.10 13.88 29.28
C GLU A 2 12.63 14.34 29.20
N ASN A 3 12.23 15.01 28.11
CA ASN A 3 10.86 15.48 27.92
C ASN A 3 9.91 14.28 27.89
N GLU A 4 8.72 14.39 28.49
CA GLU A 4 7.67 13.37 28.54
C GLU A 4 7.39 12.75 27.15
N PHE A 5 7.41 13.58 26.10
CA PHE A 5 7.30 13.14 24.71
C PHE A 5 8.41 12.14 24.29
N GLN A 6 9.67 12.41 24.65
CA GLN A 6 10.80 11.53 24.33
C GLN A 6 10.74 10.20 25.10
N ILE A 7 10.18 10.23 26.31
CA ILE A 7 9.92 9.02 27.10
C ILE A 7 8.87 8.14 26.39
N GLN A 8 7.78 8.75 25.89
CA GLN A 8 6.74 8.03 25.14
C GLN A 8 7.26 7.43 23.84
N VAL A 9 8.06 8.17 23.06
CA VAL A 9 8.70 7.67 21.83
C VAL A 9 9.54 6.43 22.14
N LYS A 10 10.41 6.50 23.16
CA LYS A 10 11.25 5.37 23.56
C LYS A 10 10.42 4.20 24.08
N LYS A 11 9.32 4.47 24.78
CA LYS A 11 8.39 3.43 25.25
C LYS A 11 7.79 2.69 24.07
N LEU A 12 7.25 3.40 23.08
CA LEU A 12 6.65 2.80 21.89
C LEU A 12 7.64 1.93 21.11
N GLN A 13 8.88 2.41 20.94
CA GLN A 13 9.96 1.64 20.29
C GLN A 13 10.34 0.35 21.04
N ARG A 14 10.08 0.27 22.34
CA ARG A 14 10.50 -0.83 23.24
C ARG A 14 9.35 -1.73 23.68
N LEU A 15 8.12 -1.47 23.25
CA LEU A 15 6.98 -2.34 23.58
C LEU A 15 7.26 -3.77 23.12
N GLU A 16 7.02 -4.73 24.01
CA GLU A 16 7.15 -6.16 23.69
C GLU A 16 6.10 -6.59 22.67
N THR A 17 4.89 -6.06 22.82
CA THR A 17 3.73 -6.30 21.96
C THR A 17 3.06 -4.96 21.64
N THR A 18 2.69 -4.78 20.37
CA THR A 18 1.90 -3.65 19.89
C THR A 18 0.76 -4.18 19.03
N TYR A 19 -0.43 -3.61 19.20
CA TYR A 19 -1.60 -3.96 18.41
C TYR A 19 -1.89 -2.83 17.42
N VAL A 20 -2.08 -3.16 16.15
CA VAL A 20 -2.21 -2.18 15.07
C VAL A 20 -3.48 -2.45 14.29
N ILE A 21 -4.17 -1.39 13.89
CA ILE A 21 -5.37 -1.48 13.05
C ILE A 21 -4.96 -1.64 11.59
N PHE A 22 -5.47 -2.69 10.97
CA PHE A 22 -5.29 -3.00 9.56
C PHE A 22 -6.65 -3.01 8.85
N GLY A 23 -6.68 -2.67 7.57
CA GLY A 23 -7.84 -2.94 6.72
C GLY A 23 -7.96 -4.43 6.45
N GLN A 24 -9.12 -5.01 6.74
CA GLN A 24 -9.35 -6.44 6.52
C GLN A 24 -9.38 -6.78 5.01
N GLY A 25 -9.85 -5.84 4.18
CA GLY A 25 -9.86 -6.00 2.71
C GLY A 25 -8.49 -5.77 2.07
N THR A 26 -7.72 -4.80 2.55
CA THR A 26 -6.43 -4.41 1.97
C THR A 26 -5.24 -5.17 2.56
N LYS A 27 -5.38 -5.76 3.76
CA LYS A 27 -4.30 -6.40 4.54
C LYS A 27 -3.11 -5.47 4.81
N MET A 28 -3.38 -4.17 4.88
CA MET A 28 -2.41 -3.10 5.12
C MET A 28 -2.85 -2.27 6.33
N PRO A 29 -1.96 -1.47 6.94
CA PRO A 29 -2.34 -0.54 8.01
C PRO A 29 -3.53 0.33 7.58
N TYR A 30 -4.51 0.48 8.45
CA TYR A 30 -5.70 1.29 8.15
C TYR A 30 -5.36 2.77 8.32
N LEU A 31 -5.52 3.53 7.24
CA LEU A 31 -5.19 4.96 7.18
C LEU A 31 -6.38 5.82 7.58
N ILE A 32 -6.13 6.82 8.41
CA ILE A 32 -7.11 7.85 8.78
C ILE A 32 -6.44 9.21 8.60
N CYS A 33 -7.04 10.08 7.80
CA CYS A 33 -6.61 11.47 7.68
C CYS A 33 -7.20 12.28 8.83
N ASP A 34 -6.34 12.99 9.54
CA ASP A 34 -6.74 13.91 10.61
C ASP A 34 -7.33 15.19 10.02
N GLU A 35 -8.55 15.56 10.40
CA GLU A 35 -9.25 16.70 9.79
C GLU A 35 -8.63 18.07 10.13
N GLU A 36 -7.84 18.16 11.20
CA GLU A 36 -7.22 19.43 11.63
C GLU A 36 -5.79 19.58 11.10
N SER A 37 -4.95 18.55 11.26
CA SER A 37 -3.54 18.58 10.86
C SER A 37 -3.29 18.09 9.44
N PHE A 38 -4.27 17.43 8.82
CA PHE A 38 -4.13 16.73 7.54
C PHE A 38 -3.03 15.67 7.54
N ASN A 39 -2.68 15.15 8.72
CA ASN A 39 -1.73 14.06 8.86
C ASN A 39 -2.38 12.73 8.47
N ASP A 40 -1.65 11.93 7.70
CA ASP A 40 -2.01 10.57 7.35
C ASP A 40 -1.57 9.64 8.48
N GLN A 41 -2.54 9.20 9.27
CA GLN A 41 -2.32 8.48 10.51
C GLN A 41 -2.60 6.98 10.41
N ILE A 42 -1.89 6.23 11.23
CA ILE A 42 -2.28 4.88 11.64
C ILE A 42 -2.53 4.83 13.15
N TRP A 43 -3.34 3.86 13.59
CA TRP A 43 -3.67 3.68 15.00
C TRP A 43 -2.98 2.45 15.58
N VAL A 44 -2.26 2.66 16.70
CA VAL A 44 -1.54 1.63 17.44
C VAL A 44 -1.92 1.65 18.92
N PHE A 45 -1.95 0.48 19.53
CA PHE A 45 -2.50 0.24 20.86
C PHE A 45 -1.53 -0.60 21.69
N SER A 46 -1.44 -0.29 22.98
CA SER A 46 -0.73 -1.10 23.98
C SER A 46 -1.45 -2.42 24.30
N THR A 47 -2.78 -2.44 24.19
CA THR A 47 -3.61 -3.60 24.55
C THR A 47 -4.46 -4.09 23.38
N GLU A 48 -4.73 -5.39 23.33
CA GLU A 48 -5.62 -5.99 22.33
C GLU A 48 -7.06 -5.52 22.46
N GLU A 49 -7.53 -5.36 23.70
CA GLU A 49 -8.89 -4.93 24.03
C GLU A 49 -9.16 -3.52 23.48
N GLY A 50 -8.31 -2.55 23.80
CA GLY A 50 -8.44 -1.19 23.25
C GLY A 50 -8.44 -1.15 21.71
N ALA A 51 -7.62 -1.98 21.06
CA ALA A 51 -7.61 -2.07 19.59
C ALA A 51 -8.93 -2.67 19.04
N LYS A 52 -9.48 -3.68 19.72
CA LYS A 52 -10.77 -4.29 19.35
C LYS A 52 -11.93 -3.34 19.57
N ASP A 53 -11.95 -2.61 20.67
CA ASP A 53 -12.98 -1.62 20.99
C ASP A 53 -12.98 -0.48 19.96
N PHE A 54 -11.79 0.02 19.60
CA PHE A 54 -11.65 1.01 18.53
C PHE A 54 -12.17 0.47 17.19
N ALA A 55 -11.75 -0.75 16.79
CA ALA A 55 -12.19 -1.36 15.53
C ALA A 55 -13.71 -1.59 15.51
N GLN A 56 -14.30 -2.01 16.65
CA GLN A 56 -15.74 -2.22 16.78
C GLN A 56 -16.50 -0.90 16.69
N LYS A 57 -16.04 0.15 17.37
CA LYS A 57 -16.61 1.50 17.27
C LYS A 57 -16.60 2.02 15.83
N ARG A 58 -15.46 1.93 15.14
CA ARG A 58 -15.34 2.33 13.72
C ARG A 58 -16.21 1.48 12.79
N LYS A 59 -16.36 0.19 13.08
CA LYS A 59 -17.29 -0.67 12.33
C LYS A 59 -18.74 -0.24 12.53
N ASP A 60 -19.14 0.15 13.73
CA ASP A 60 -20.53 0.52 14.01
C ASP A 60 -20.88 1.91 13.49
N GLU A 61 -19.99 2.89 13.69
CA GLU A 61 -20.19 4.30 13.34
C GLU A 61 -19.85 4.59 11.86
N ASN A 62 -18.70 4.11 11.38
CA ASN A 62 -18.19 4.44 10.04
C ASN A 62 -18.42 3.31 9.01
N LYS A 63 -18.83 2.12 9.45
CA LYS A 63 -18.95 0.91 8.62
C LYS A 63 -17.62 0.45 8.04
N ASP A 64 -16.53 0.74 8.75
CA ASP A 64 -15.20 0.36 8.33
C ASP A 64 -14.95 -1.15 8.43
N PHE A 65 -14.07 -1.64 7.56
CA PHE A 65 -13.72 -3.05 7.50
C PHE A 65 -12.28 -3.25 7.98
N MET A 66 -12.14 -3.38 9.31
CA MET A 66 -10.86 -3.40 10.03
C MET A 66 -10.59 -4.74 10.71
N MET A 67 -9.31 -5.00 11.00
CA MET A 67 -8.84 -6.09 11.83
C MET A 67 -7.68 -5.62 12.73
N VAL A 68 -7.47 -6.31 13.85
CA VAL A 68 -6.34 -6.06 14.75
C VAL A 68 -5.19 -7.00 14.42
N VAL A 69 -4.00 -6.43 14.20
CA VAL A 69 -2.76 -7.18 13.97
C VAL A 69 -1.83 -7.02 15.17
N LYS A 70 -1.38 -8.13 15.72
CA LYS A 70 -0.37 -8.17 16.78
C LYS A 70 1.03 -8.14 16.18
N LEU A 71 1.85 -7.19 16.60
CA LEU A 71 3.28 -7.10 16.30
C LEU A 71 4.09 -7.34 17.57
N VAL A 72 5.17 -8.09 17.45
CA VAL A 72 6.17 -8.22 18.52
C VAL A 72 7.32 -7.25 18.30
N ASN A 73 8.05 -6.88 19.37
CA ASN A 73 9.10 -5.85 19.33
C ASN A 73 10.05 -5.94 18.12
N LYS A 74 10.55 -7.14 17.80
CA LYS A 74 11.46 -7.37 16.67
C LYS A 74 10.91 -6.98 15.29
N GLN A 75 9.59 -6.81 15.17
CA GLN A 75 8.91 -6.39 13.93
C GLN A 75 8.71 -4.87 13.87
N LEU A 76 8.74 -4.15 15.00
CA LEU A 76 8.34 -2.74 15.09
C LEU A 76 9.21 -1.82 14.25
N LEU A 77 10.53 -1.99 14.28
CA LEU A 77 11.43 -1.15 13.47
C LEU A 77 11.13 -1.29 11.97
N GLY A 78 10.95 -2.52 11.49
CA GLY A 78 10.61 -2.78 10.08
C GLY A 78 9.23 -2.26 9.73
N PHE A 79 8.26 -2.43 10.64
CA PHE A 79 6.90 -1.92 10.50
C PHE A 79 6.88 -0.39 10.36
N TYR A 80 7.43 0.35 11.32
CA TYR A 80 7.46 1.81 11.25
C TYR A 80 8.24 2.30 10.03
N SER A 81 9.35 1.63 9.68
CA SER A 81 10.10 1.97 8.46
C SER A 81 9.25 1.82 7.19
N SER A 82 8.35 0.84 7.15
CA SER A 82 7.47 0.57 6.01
C SER A 82 6.35 1.61 5.84
N LEU A 83 5.99 2.34 6.90
CA LEU A 83 4.94 3.35 6.85
C LEU A 83 5.30 4.51 5.90
N TYR A 84 6.58 4.84 5.75
CA TYR A 84 7.05 5.79 4.74
C TYR A 84 6.72 5.35 3.29
N LEU A 85 6.60 4.05 3.04
CA LEU A 85 6.20 3.53 1.72
C LEU A 85 4.72 3.74 1.45
N LEU A 86 3.92 3.99 2.50
CA LEU A 86 2.48 4.19 2.44
C LEU A 86 2.08 5.67 2.50
N GLY A 87 3.05 6.59 2.58
CA GLY A 87 2.79 8.03 2.73
C GLY A 87 2.38 8.47 4.14
N VAL A 88 2.37 7.56 5.11
CA VAL A 88 2.02 7.85 6.51
C VAL A 88 3.07 8.77 7.14
N ASN A 89 2.61 9.80 7.86
CA ASN A 89 3.47 10.77 8.51
C ASN A 89 3.29 10.82 10.05
N GLU A 90 2.26 10.18 10.60
CA GLU A 90 1.97 10.21 12.03
C GLU A 90 1.41 8.88 12.55
N VAL A 91 1.75 8.55 13.79
CA VAL A 91 1.25 7.38 14.50
C VAL A 91 0.44 7.85 15.71
N VAL A 92 -0.82 7.44 15.77
CA VAL A 92 -1.67 7.65 16.95
C VAL A 92 -1.50 6.46 17.88
N TYR A 93 -0.77 6.67 18.97
CA TYR A 93 -0.60 5.67 20.03
C TYR A 93 -1.67 5.85 21.09
N THR A 94 -2.26 4.73 21.51
CA THR A 94 -3.25 4.68 22.58
C THR A 94 -2.79 3.74 23.69
N GLU A 95 -2.88 4.25 24.92
CA GLU A 95 -2.54 3.54 26.13
C GLU A 95 -3.56 3.85 27.20
N GLU A 96 -4.37 2.85 27.54
CA GLU A 96 -5.53 3.02 28.42
C GLU A 96 -6.42 4.17 27.91
N ALA A 97 -6.55 5.25 28.68
CA ALA A 97 -7.30 6.45 28.31
C ALA A 97 -6.46 7.53 27.60
N GLN A 98 -5.15 7.34 27.49
CA GLN A 98 -4.23 8.32 26.89
C GLN A 98 -4.10 8.10 25.39
N VAL A 99 -4.15 9.20 24.63
CA VAL A 99 -3.93 9.22 23.18
C VAL A 99 -2.80 10.19 22.88
N SER A 100 -1.79 9.73 22.14
CA SER A 100 -0.62 10.51 21.76
C SER A 100 -0.41 10.45 20.25
N LYS A 101 -0.34 11.62 19.61
CA LYS A 101 0.01 11.75 18.20
C LYS A 101 1.53 11.92 18.09
N ILE A 102 2.19 10.98 17.42
CA ILE A 102 3.65 10.94 17.34
C ILE A 102 4.05 11.00 15.85
N PRO A 103 4.75 12.06 15.41
CA PRO A 103 5.27 12.12 14.05
C PRO A 103 6.19 10.92 13.76
N LEU A 104 6.04 10.32 12.57
CA LEU A 104 6.74 9.08 12.22
C LEU A 104 8.27 9.24 12.27
N GLU A 105 8.79 10.41 11.93
CA GLU A 105 10.20 10.77 12.00
C GLU A 105 10.80 10.69 13.41
N GLN A 106 9.97 10.82 14.45
CA GLN A 106 10.39 10.68 15.84
C GLN A 106 10.51 9.20 16.24
N LEU A 107 9.80 8.30 15.55
CA LEU A 107 9.84 6.85 15.79
C LEU A 107 10.94 6.16 14.98
N VAL A 108 11.16 6.59 13.75
CA VAL A 108 12.11 5.95 12.84
C VAL A 108 12.62 6.91 11.78
N VAL A 109 13.92 6.83 11.50
CA VAL A 109 14.56 7.67 10.48
C VAL A 109 14.19 7.17 9.08
N GLN A 110 13.68 8.06 8.23
CA GLN A 110 13.47 7.77 6.82
C GLN A 110 14.81 7.56 6.12
N LYS A 111 14.94 6.45 5.38
CA LYS A 111 16.14 6.20 4.57
C LYS A 111 16.14 7.15 3.37
N ASP A 112 17.21 7.94 3.26
CA ASP A 112 17.47 8.78 2.10
C ASP A 112 18.16 7.96 0.99
N TYR A 113 17.43 7.68 -0.09
CA TYR A 113 17.94 6.98 -1.26
C TYR A 113 18.46 7.92 -2.35
N SER A 114 18.34 9.25 -2.19
CA SER A 114 18.73 10.22 -3.22
C SER A 114 20.22 10.13 -3.58
N LYS A 115 21.04 9.70 -2.63
CA LYS A 115 22.49 9.51 -2.79
C LYS A 115 22.87 8.21 -3.51
N LEU A 116 21.93 7.29 -3.70
CA LEU A 116 22.19 6.06 -4.47
C LEU A 116 22.19 6.37 -5.97
N PRO A 117 23.01 5.65 -6.77
CA PRO A 117 22.90 5.68 -8.23
C PRO A 117 21.46 5.41 -8.69
N LYS A 118 20.99 6.11 -9.74
CA LYS A 118 19.60 6.00 -10.22
C LYS A 118 19.12 4.56 -10.44
N ASN A 119 19.99 3.68 -10.92
CA ASN A 119 19.69 2.26 -11.15
C ASN A 119 19.68 1.38 -9.88
N LYS A 120 20.12 1.91 -8.74
CA LYS A 120 20.09 1.27 -7.43
C LYS A 120 19.05 1.88 -6.48
N GLN A 121 18.39 2.95 -6.88
CA GLN A 121 17.29 3.53 -6.11
C GLN A 121 16.09 2.58 -6.15
N PRO A 122 15.48 2.27 -4.98
CA PRO A 122 14.28 1.45 -4.96
C PRO A 122 13.12 2.17 -5.66
N LEU A 123 12.20 1.40 -6.25
CA LEU A 123 10.92 1.95 -6.66
C LEU A 123 10.08 2.25 -5.42
N LEU A 124 9.66 3.52 -5.27
CA LEU A 124 8.79 3.99 -4.22
C LEU A 124 7.62 4.72 -4.87
N ASN A 125 6.39 4.38 -4.49
CA ASN A 125 5.19 5.12 -4.90
C ASN A 125 4.30 5.46 -3.68
N PRO A 126 4.79 6.27 -2.72
CA PRO A 126 4.04 6.55 -1.50
C PRO A 126 2.68 7.19 -1.77
N GLN A 127 2.58 8.09 -2.76
CA GLN A 127 1.31 8.72 -3.13
C GLN A 127 0.32 7.74 -3.77
N MET A 128 0.79 6.81 -4.61
CA MET A 128 -0.07 5.77 -5.18
C MET A 128 -0.54 4.76 -4.12
N GLN A 129 0.35 4.38 -3.19
CA GLN A 129 -0.01 3.52 -2.06
C GLN A 129 -1.04 4.22 -1.15
N LEU A 130 -0.81 5.48 -0.78
CA LEU A 130 -1.70 6.28 0.07
C LEU A 130 -3.11 6.41 -0.51
N THR A 131 -3.20 6.93 -1.73
CA THR A 131 -4.49 7.16 -2.41
C THR A 131 -5.20 5.86 -2.77
N GLY A 132 -4.45 4.83 -3.18
CA GLY A 132 -4.98 3.49 -3.40
C GLY A 132 -5.55 2.86 -2.12
N LEU A 133 -4.89 3.06 -0.97
CA LEU A 133 -5.39 2.56 0.32
C LEU A 133 -6.66 3.29 0.75
N TYR A 134 -6.71 4.62 0.66
CA TYR A 134 -7.95 5.35 0.97
C TYR A 134 -9.12 4.93 0.07
N PHE A 135 -8.89 4.81 -1.24
CA PHE A 135 -9.90 4.33 -2.18
C PHE A 135 -10.39 2.92 -1.80
N MET A 136 -9.47 1.97 -1.59
CA MET A 136 -9.86 0.59 -1.26
C MET A 136 -10.51 0.46 0.12
N GLN A 137 -10.10 1.28 1.10
CA GLN A 137 -10.78 1.34 2.39
C GLN A 137 -12.24 1.77 2.23
N GLU A 138 -12.50 2.81 1.43
CA GLU A 138 -13.86 3.28 1.12
C GLU A 138 -14.65 2.21 0.36
N VAL A 139 -14.06 1.55 -0.65
CA VAL A 139 -14.66 0.42 -1.38
C VAL A 139 -15.07 -0.71 -0.42
N HIS A 140 -14.26 -1.01 0.59
CA HIS A 140 -14.54 -2.08 1.54
C HIS A 140 -15.50 -1.72 2.68
N ARG A 141 -15.91 -0.45 2.81
CA ARG A 141 -16.94 -0.08 3.80
C ARG A 141 -18.23 -0.85 3.54
N SER A 142 -18.89 -1.27 4.62
CA SER A 142 -20.13 -2.08 4.61
C SER A 142 -21.38 -1.23 4.31
N ILE A 143 -21.29 -0.38 3.29
CA ILE A 143 -22.38 0.42 2.74
C ILE A 143 -22.38 0.32 1.20
N PRO A 144 -23.54 0.48 0.54
CA PRO A 144 -23.61 0.49 -0.92
C PRO A 144 -22.72 1.58 -1.55
N ASN A 145 -22.11 1.30 -2.71
CA ASN A 145 -21.17 2.23 -3.36
C ASN A 145 -21.82 3.57 -3.77
N ASN A 146 -23.11 3.58 -4.09
CA ASN A 146 -23.87 4.80 -4.40
C ASN A 146 -24.13 5.68 -3.17
N GLU A 147 -23.93 5.16 -1.96
CA GLU A 147 -24.09 5.88 -0.69
C GLU A 147 -22.73 6.36 -0.12
N LYS A 148 -21.62 6.09 -0.83
CA LYS A 148 -20.27 6.48 -0.42
C LYS A 148 -19.91 7.86 -0.97
N PRO A 149 -19.98 8.94 -0.16
CA PRO A 149 -19.87 10.31 -0.67
C PRO A 149 -18.48 10.61 -1.26
N LYS A 150 -17.42 10.00 -0.70
CA LYS A 150 -16.03 10.25 -1.09
C LYS A 150 -15.51 9.28 -2.15
N LEU A 151 -16.27 8.25 -2.52
CA LEU A 151 -15.75 7.16 -3.36
C LEU A 151 -15.24 7.67 -4.71
N ARG A 152 -15.99 8.57 -5.35
CA ARG A 152 -15.62 9.14 -6.65
C ARG A 152 -14.38 10.04 -6.54
N GLU A 153 -14.31 10.89 -5.52
CA GLU A 153 -13.17 11.78 -5.29
C GLU A 153 -11.89 10.96 -5.06
N LEU A 154 -11.97 9.93 -4.22
CA LEU A 154 -10.85 9.01 -3.95
C LEU A 154 -10.44 8.21 -5.19
N GLU A 155 -11.41 7.80 -6.03
CA GLU A 155 -11.12 7.15 -7.31
C GLU A 155 -10.34 8.09 -8.25
N GLU A 156 -10.79 9.35 -8.37
CA GLU A 156 -10.12 10.35 -9.21
C GLU A 156 -8.71 10.67 -8.71
N GLU A 157 -8.53 10.84 -7.40
CA GLU A 157 -7.21 11.09 -6.79
C GLU A 157 -6.25 9.91 -6.97
N MET A 158 -6.73 8.68 -6.75
CA MET A 158 -5.96 7.47 -7.02
C MET A 158 -5.60 7.36 -8.51
N ALA A 159 -6.54 7.64 -9.42
CA ALA A 159 -6.32 7.55 -10.87
C ALA A 159 -5.21 8.50 -11.35
N VAL A 160 -5.14 9.72 -10.81
CA VAL A 160 -4.05 10.68 -11.11
C VAL A 160 -2.70 10.12 -10.69
N ASN A 161 -2.60 9.61 -9.46
CA ASN A 161 -1.34 9.07 -8.91
C ASN A 161 -0.91 7.77 -9.61
N LEU A 162 -1.88 6.94 -10.00
CA LEU A 162 -1.66 5.73 -10.80
C LEU A 162 -0.97 6.03 -12.12
N VAL A 163 -1.52 6.96 -12.89
CA VAL A 163 -1.03 7.28 -14.25
C VAL A 163 0.38 7.88 -14.22
N ARG A 164 0.71 8.61 -13.15
CA ARG A 164 2.03 9.22 -12.93
C ARG A 164 3.06 8.26 -12.36
N SER A 165 2.65 7.07 -11.92
CA SER A 165 3.52 6.12 -11.24
C SER A 165 4.28 5.19 -12.18
N ARG A 166 5.38 4.65 -11.65
CA ARG A 166 6.09 3.50 -12.23
C ARG A 166 5.78 2.27 -11.40
N PHE A 167 5.84 1.10 -11.99
CA PHE A 167 5.52 -0.17 -11.32
C PHE A 167 6.63 -1.18 -11.58
N LEU A 168 6.77 -2.15 -10.68
CA LEU A 168 7.50 -3.37 -10.96
C LEU A 168 6.58 -4.39 -11.63
N ILE A 169 7.15 -5.15 -12.54
CA ILE A 169 6.54 -6.34 -13.15
C ILE A 169 7.49 -7.51 -12.96
N GLY A 170 6.93 -8.70 -12.78
CA GLY A 170 7.71 -9.93 -12.82
C GLY A 170 8.02 -10.32 -14.26
N VAL A 171 9.26 -10.69 -14.52
CA VAL A 171 9.70 -11.25 -15.79
C VAL A 171 10.43 -12.55 -15.52
N GLU A 172 9.97 -13.61 -16.14
CA GLU A 172 10.67 -14.89 -16.26
C GLU A 172 11.42 -14.90 -17.59
N VAL A 173 12.68 -15.31 -17.57
CA VAL A 173 13.53 -15.42 -18.76
C VAL A 173 13.79 -16.90 -18.98
N GLU A 174 13.40 -17.42 -20.13
CA GLU A 174 13.70 -18.81 -20.50
C GLU A 174 15.13 -18.91 -21.04
N GLY A 175 15.96 -19.72 -20.38
CA GLY A 175 17.39 -19.82 -20.68
C GLY A 175 18.26 -18.93 -19.78
N GLU A 176 19.56 -18.87 -20.07
CA GLU A 176 20.54 -18.19 -19.21
C GLU A 176 20.51 -16.66 -19.33
N GLU A 177 20.20 -16.13 -20.52
CA GLU A 177 20.21 -14.68 -20.80
C GLU A 177 18.98 -14.23 -21.59
N ARG A 178 18.61 -12.95 -21.47
CA ARG A 178 17.52 -12.35 -22.28
C ARG A 178 17.95 -12.28 -23.74
N LEU A 179 17.12 -12.81 -24.63
CA LEU A 179 17.33 -12.67 -26.07
C LEU A 179 17.07 -11.22 -26.50
N PRO A 180 17.82 -10.69 -27.49
CA PRO A 180 17.66 -9.32 -27.97
C PRO A 180 16.26 -8.99 -28.50
N ASP A 181 15.55 -10.00 -29.00
CA ASP A 181 14.17 -9.88 -29.50
C ASP A 181 13.11 -10.05 -28.40
N GLY A 182 13.51 -10.38 -27.17
CA GLY A 182 12.63 -10.63 -26.04
C GLY A 182 11.75 -11.87 -26.17
N SER A 183 12.01 -12.75 -27.15
CA SER A 183 11.18 -13.94 -27.42
C SER A 183 11.16 -14.95 -26.28
N ASN A 184 12.16 -14.93 -25.41
CA ASN A 184 12.26 -15.78 -24.22
C ASN A 184 11.75 -15.11 -22.92
N ILE A 185 11.06 -13.96 -23.03
CA ILE A 185 10.50 -13.26 -21.87
C ILE A 185 9.04 -13.68 -21.66
N LYS A 186 8.73 -14.15 -20.44
CA LYS A 186 7.37 -14.46 -19.98
C LYS A 186 6.98 -13.55 -18.83
N ILE A 187 5.76 -13.01 -18.88
CA ILE A 187 5.21 -12.16 -17.82
C ILE A 187 4.10 -12.95 -17.12
N PRO A 188 4.18 -13.16 -15.79
CA PRO A 188 3.26 -14.03 -15.08
C PRO A 188 1.88 -13.41 -14.98
N CYS A 189 0.82 -14.22 -15.02
CA CYS A 189 -0.55 -13.77 -14.84
C CYS A 189 -1.17 -14.37 -13.58
N VAL A 190 -2.15 -13.68 -13.00
CA VAL A 190 -2.96 -14.20 -11.88
C VAL A 190 -4.40 -14.39 -12.34
N LYS A 191 -5.09 -15.39 -11.76
CA LYS A 191 -6.51 -15.65 -12.00
C LYS A 191 -7.34 -15.10 -10.85
N ASN A 192 -8.44 -14.44 -11.17
CA ASN A 192 -9.48 -14.16 -10.17
C ASN A 192 -10.36 -15.41 -9.93
N GLN A 193 -11.34 -15.31 -9.03
CA GLN A 193 -12.27 -16.40 -8.71
C GLN A 193 -13.12 -16.85 -9.91
N GLU A 194 -13.37 -15.97 -10.88
CA GLU A 194 -14.10 -16.26 -12.12
C GLU A 194 -13.20 -16.88 -13.21
N GLY A 195 -11.92 -17.10 -12.92
CA GLY A 195 -10.94 -17.63 -13.89
C GLY A 195 -10.41 -16.60 -14.89
N LYS A 196 -10.81 -15.33 -14.79
CA LYS A 196 -10.29 -14.23 -15.60
C LYS A 196 -8.84 -13.94 -15.24
N MET A 197 -8.02 -13.70 -16.26
CA MET A 197 -6.58 -13.52 -16.13
C MET A 197 -6.21 -12.03 -16.08
N PHE A 198 -5.33 -11.65 -15.16
CA PHE A 198 -4.83 -10.29 -15.01
C PHE A 198 -3.31 -10.27 -14.89
N GLN A 199 -2.69 -9.20 -15.41
CA GLN A 199 -1.25 -8.97 -15.26
C GLN A 199 -0.98 -8.31 -13.89
N PRO A 200 -0.19 -8.92 -13.00
CA PRO A 200 0.14 -8.33 -11.72
C PRO A 200 1.22 -7.25 -11.90
N ILE A 201 0.99 -6.09 -11.29
CA ILE A 201 1.96 -5.01 -11.18
C ILE A 201 2.12 -4.58 -9.72
N PHE A 202 3.31 -4.10 -9.37
CA PHE A 202 3.67 -3.83 -7.97
C PHE A 202 4.16 -2.41 -7.78
N THR A 203 3.61 -1.76 -6.76
CA THR A 203 3.93 -0.38 -6.37
C THR A 203 5.32 -0.25 -5.74
N ASP A 204 5.86 -1.32 -5.18
CA ASP A 204 7.18 -1.34 -4.58
C ASP A 204 7.78 -2.76 -4.57
N TYR A 205 9.03 -2.86 -4.09
CA TYR A 205 9.74 -4.13 -4.03
C TYR A 205 9.16 -5.10 -2.98
N ASN A 206 8.56 -4.61 -1.91
CA ASN A 206 7.99 -5.49 -0.87
C ASN A 206 6.78 -6.23 -1.43
N GLU A 207 5.88 -5.54 -2.13
CA GLU A 207 4.74 -6.15 -2.80
C GLU A 207 5.17 -7.16 -3.88
N PHE A 208 6.24 -6.83 -4.64
CA PHE A 208 6.83 -7.76 -5.59
C PHE A 208 7.39 -9.03 -4.92
N VAL A 209 8.13 -8.91 -3.82
CA VAL A 209 8.72 -10.04 -3.10
C VAL A 209 7.64 -10.94 -2.48
N LYS A 210 6.55 -10.38 -1.94
CA LYS A 210 5.42 -11.18 -1.43
C LYS A 210 4.83 -12.06 -2.54
N PHE A 211 4.73 -11.54 -3.76
CA PHE A 211 4.28 -12.31 -4.93
C PHE A 211 5.34 -13.31 -5.41
N ASN A 212 6.60 -12.89 -5.46
CA ASN A 212 7.73 -13.69 -5.92
C ASN A 212 8.37 -14.52 -4.81
N ALA A 213 7.56 -15.12 -3.93
CA ALA A 213 8.05 -15.89 -2.77
C ALA A 213 8.97 -17.06 -3.16
N GLN A 214 8.86 -17.57 -4.40
CA GLN A 214 9.69 -18.65 -4.94
C GLN A 214 10.95 -18.15 -5.67
N GLY A 215 11.15 -16.83 -5.78
CA GLY A 215 12.33 -16.24 -6.42
C GLY A 215 12.44 -16.50 -7.93
N LYS A 216 11.33 -16.83 -8.61
CA LYS A 216 11.29 -17.19 -10.03
C LYS A 216 11.39 -15.99 -10.97
N PHE A 217 10.87 -14.84 -10.54
CA PHE A 217 10.76 -13.67 -11.38
C PHE A 217 11.88 -12.66 -11.11
N GLN A 218 12.36 -12.03 -12.17
CA GLN A 218 13.17 -10.82 -12.10
C GLN A 218 12.25 -9.59 -12.12
N ALA A 219 12.56 -8.59 -11.29
CA ALA A 219 11.80 -7.35 -11.28
C ALA A 219 12.25 -6.43 -12.43
N ASN A 220 11.31 -6.04 -13.29
CA ASN A 220 11.49 -4.98 -14.28
C ASN A 220 10.62 -3.78 -13.92
N MET A 221 11.12 -2.57 -14.18
CA MET A 221 10.35 -1.34 -13.97
C MET A 221 9.63 -0.92 -15.26
N ILE A 222 8.40 -0.44 -15.13
CA ILE A 222 7.58 0.08 -16.23
C ILE A 222 6.79 1.30 -15.79
N GLU A 223 6.69 2.32 -16.65
CA GLU A 223 5.77 3.44 -16.45
C GLU A 223 4.34 3.01 -16.76
N PHE A 224 3.35 3.52 -16.00
CA PHE A 224 1.95 3.22 -16.29
C PHE A 224 1.56 3.60 -17.72
N ALA A 225 2.11 4.70 -18.26
CA ALA A 225 1.94 5.14 -19.64
C ALA A 225 2.33 4.08 -20.69
N ASN A 226 3.18 3.13 -20.32
CA ASN A 226 3.67 2.05 -21.19
C ASN A 226 3.01 0.70 -20.90
N ILE A 227 2.04 0.62 -19.98
CA ILE A 227 1.48 -0.64 -19.50
C ILE A 227 0.84 -1.48 -20.60
N GLU A 228 0.22 -0.83 -21.60
CA GLU A 228 -0.42 -1.53 -22.71
C GLU A 228 0.56 -2.37 -23.54
N LYS A 229 1.84 -1.98 -23.57
CA LYS A 229 2.90 -2.68 -24.32
C LYS A 229 3.22 -4.06 -23.76
N ILE A 230 2.88 -4.32 -22.50
CA ILE A 230 3.19 -5.58 -21.82
C ILE A 230 1.96 -6.46 -21.59
N LEU A 231 0.75 -5.99 -21.94
CA LEU A 231 -0.46 -6.76 -21.70
C LEU A 231 -0.52 -7.97 -22.64
N GLY A 232 -0.59 -9.16 -22.04
CA GLY A 232 -0.85 -10.39 -22.79
C GLY A 232 -2.14 -10.31 -23.60
N LYS A 233 -2.24 -11.15 -24.65
CA LYS A 233 -3.47 -11.23 -25.47
C LYS A 233 -4.67 -11.75 -24.69
N ASN A 234 -4.43 -12.63 -23.71
CA ASN A 234 -5.47 -13.36 -22.97
C ASN A 234 -5.74 -12.79 -21.57
N VAL A 235 -5.27 -11.56 -21.28
CA VAL A 235 -5.55 -10.89 -20.00
C VAL A 235 -6.67 -9.87 -20.16
N GLU A 236 -7.54 -9.79 -19.16
CA GLU A 236 -8.65 -8.84 -19.09
C GLU A 236 -8.19 -7.44 -18.64
N GLY A 237 -6.97 -7.35 -18.11
CA GLY A 237 -6.39 -6.11 -17.61
C GLY A 237 -5.20 -6.35 -16.69
N ILE A 238 -5.02 -5.41 -15.76
CA ILE A 238 -3.98 -5.45 -14.74
C ILE A 238 -4.59 -5.56 -13.35
N VAL A 239 -3.77 -6.02 -12.41
CA VAL A 239 -4.08 -6.00 -10.99
C VAL A 239 -2.89 -5.46 -10.21
N ILE A 240 -3.13 -4.42 -9.42
CA ILE A 240 -2.11 -3.74 -8.62
C ILE A 240 -2.05 -4.40 -7.25
N ASN A 241 -0.84 -4.81 -6.84
CA ASN A 241 -0.58 -5.44 -5.56
C ASN A 241 -1.60 -6.55 -5.20
N PRO A 242 -1.61 -7.70 -5.91
CA PRO A 242 -2.67 -8.72 -5.80
C PRO A 242 -2.85 -9.32 -4.40
N GLN A 243 -1.84 -9.23 -3.54
CA GLN A 243 -1.85 -9.78 -2.18
C GLN A 243 -2.22 -8.74 -1.11
N SER A 244 -2.35 -7.46 -1.47
CA SER A 244 -2.78 -6.37 -0.59
C SER A 244 -3.97 -5.61 -1.19
N MET A 245 -3.76 -4.42 -1.76
CA MET A 245 -4.83 -3.55 -2.28
C MET A 245 -5.70 -4.24 -3.35
N ASN A 246 -5.11 -5.11 -4.17
CA ASN A 246 -5.83 -5.87 -5.20
C ASN A 246 -6.74 -5.00 -6.11
N ILE A 247 -6.22 -3.85 -6.55
CA ILE A 247 -6.95 -2.93 -7.43
C ILE A 247 -6.92 -3.49 -8.86
N VAL A 248 -8.10 -3.79 -9.41
CA VAL A 248 -8.24 -4.33 -10.76
C VAL A 248 -8.60 -3.22 -11.74
N ILE A 249 -7.86 -3.15 -12.85
CA ILE A 249 -8.15 -2.20 -13.94
C ILE A 249 -8.28 -2.98 -15.23
N LEU A 250 -9.47 -2.90 -15.82
CA LEU A 250 -9.76 -3.55 -17.10
C LEU A 250 -8.96 -2.90 -18.22
N LYS A 251 -8.51 -3.72 -19.16
CA LYS A 251 -7.78 -3.28 -20.37
C LYS A 251 -8.53 -2.20 -21.14
N SER A 252 -9.86 -2.29 -21.20
CA SER A 252 -10.72 -1.29 -21.86
C SER A 252 -10.74 0.09 -21.19
N LYS A 253 -10.32 0.20 -19.91
CA LYS A 253 -10.28 1.46 -19.16
C LYS A 253 -8.93 2.18 -19.24
N ILE A 254 -7.86 1.46 -19.55
CA ILE A 254 -6.49 2.00 -19.59
C ILE A 254 -6.36 3.19 -20.56
N PRO A 255 -6.85 3.14 -21.81
CA PRO A 255 -6.79 4.29 -22.71
C PRO A 255 -7.48 5.55 -22.16
N GLY A 256 -8.60 5.37 -21.44
CA GLY A 256 -9.33 6.47 -20.82
C GLY A 256 -8.52 7.14 -19.70
N LEU A 257 -7.92 6.35 -18.82
CA LEU A 257 -7.04 6.84 -17.75
C LEU A 257 -5.83 7.60 -18.33
N LEU A 258 -5.21 7.06 -19.37
CA LEU A 258 -4.08 7.71 -20.03
C LEU A 258 -4.50 9.01 -20.73
N GLY A 259 -5.63 9.01 -21.42
CA GLY A 259 -6.16 10.20 -22.11
C GLY A 259 -6.51 11.34 -21.16
N GLN A 260 -7.00 11.02 -19.97
CA GLN A 260 -7.44 12.01 -18.98
C GLN A 260 -6.28 12.66 -18.21
N PHE A 261 -5.20 11.92 -17.93
CA PHE A 261 -4.19 12.37 -16.96
C PHE A 261 -2.73 12.43 -17.47
N VAL A 262 -2.42 11.94 -18.69
CA VAL A 262 -1.06 12.05 -19.27
C VAL A 262 -0.81 13.39 -19.97
N LYS A 263 -1.87 14.10 -20.38
CA LYS A 263 -1.77 15.37 -21.14
C LYS A 263 -1.85 16.64 -20.29
N GLY A 264 -1.77 16.52 -18.96
CA GLY A 264 -1.81 17.63 -18.01
C GLY A 264 -0.47 17.91 -17.36
#